data_AF-K1LLF8-F1
#
_entry.id   AF-K1LLF8-F1
#
_cell.length_a   1.000
_cell.length_b   1.000
_cell.length_c   1.000
_cell.angle_alpha   90.00
_cell.angle_beta   90.00
_cell.angle_gamma   90.00
#
_symmetry.space_group_name_H-M   'P 1'
#
loop_
_entity.id
_entity.type
_entity.pdbx_description
1 polymer ?
#
loop_
_entity_poly.entity_id
_entity_poly.type
_entity_poly.pdbx_seq_one_letter_code
_entity_poly.pdbx_strand_id
1 'polypeptide(L)'
;MENLFFFSGSITTFFMILLMSKRDKAIYDWFLIWWFSIILFHVFVFYLSANNRFSFSLELSSAAVFLNGPVLWLYTRSLFDKRVSWKKVVHFLPFVINLAIIAPYAL
;
A
#
# COMPACT_ATOMS: atom_id res chain seq x y z
N MET A 1 -15.50 16.13 1.21
CA MET A 1 -14.59 15.05 0.80
C MET A 1 -13.13 15.50 0.88
N GLU A 2 -12.78 16.68 0.37
CA GLU A 2 -11.39 17.19 0.35
C GLU A 2 -10.70 17.19 1.73
N ASN A 3 -11.39 17.68 2.77
CA ASN A 3 -10.85 17.68 4.14
C ASN A 3 -10.47 16.27 4.62
N LEU A 4 -11.26 15.23 4.27
CA LEU A 4 -10.98 13.86 4.66
C LEU A 4 -9.66 13.36 4.04
N PHE A 5 -9.44 13.63 2.75
CA PHE A 5 -8.21 13.26 2.06
C PHE A 5 -7.01 14.04 2.61
N PHE A 6 -7.19 15.33 2.89
CA PHE A 6 -6.13 16.16 3.47
C PHE A 6 -5.68 15.64 4.84
N PHE A 7 -6.63 15.39 5.76
CA PHE A 7 -6.28 14.87 7.08
C PHE A 7 -5.68 13.46 7.02
N SER A 8 -6.27 12.56 6.24
CA SER A 8 -5.78 11.18 6.09
C SER A 8 -4.40 11.12 5.44
N GLY A 9 -4.17 11.93 4.40
CA GLY A 9 -2.88 12.04 3.74
C GLY A 9 -1.82 12.65 4.65
N SER A 10 -2.17 13.71 5.39
CA SER A 10 -1.25 14.39 6.31
C SER A 10 -0.79 13.48 7.45
N ILE A 11 -1.72 12.77 8.11
CA ILE A 11 -1.36 11.86 9.21
C ILE A 11 -0.54 10.66 8.72
N THR A 12 -0.89 10.11 7.56
CA THR A 12 -0.13 8.99 6.95
C THR A 12 1.29 9.44 6.59
N THR A 13 1.42 10.61 5.98
CA THR A 13 2.72 11.20 5.62
C THR A 13 3.55 11.50 6.86
N PHE A 14 2.93 12.02 7.92
CA PHE A 14 3.62 12.26 9.19
C PHE A 14 4.20 10.97 9.78
N PHE A 15 3.42 9.89 9.86
CA PHE A 15 3.95 8.60 10.33
C PHE A 15 5.05 8.05 9.43
N MET A 16 4.91 8.20 8.11
CA MET A 16 5.94 7.80 7.16
C MET A 16 7.25 8.57 7.38
N ILE A 17 7.19 9.89 7.58
CA ILE A 17 8.36 10.72 7.88
C ILE A 17 9.00 10.29 9.21
N LEU A 18 8.21 10.02 10.24
CA LEU A 18 8.72 9.54 11.53
C LEU A 18 9.49 8.23 11.38
N LEU A 19 8.93 7.25 10.65
CA LEU A 19 9.61 5.98 10.38
C LEU A 19 10.87 6.17 9.54
N MET A 20 10.82 7.04 8.53
CA MET A 20 11.98 7.35 7.68
C MET A 20 13.10 8.06 8.46
N SER A 21 12.75 8.83 9.50
CA SER A 21 13.70 9.56 10.34
C SER A 21 14.45 8.67 11.35
N LYS A 22 14.00 7.43 11.57
CA LYS A 22 14.66 6.49 12.47
C LYS A 22 16.03 6.10 11.93
N ARG A 23 17.09 6.25 12.73
CA ARG A 23 18.48 5.93 12.32
C ARG A 23 18.68 4.44 12.03
N ASP A 24 18.30 3.59 12.98
CA ASP A 24 18.45 2.13 12.87
C ASP A 24 17.09 1.48 12.59
N LYS A 25 16.76 1.36 11.31
CA LYS A 25 15.49 0.75 10.86
C LYS A 25 15.59 -0.77 10.91
N ALA A 26 14.72 -1.38 11.69
CA ALA A 26 14.48 -2.82 11.62
C ALA A 26 13.64 -3.17 10.40
N ILE A 27 13.58 -4.46 10.06
CA ILE A 27 12.81 -4.94 8.91
C ILE A 27 11.30 -4.64 9.03
N TYR A 28 10.74 -4.62 10.25
CA TYR A 28 9.34 -4.27 10.48
C TYR A 28 9.06 -2.79 10.18
N ASP A 29 10.02 -1.89 10.40
CA ASP A 29 9.87 -0.48 10.05
C ASP A 29 9.73 -0.33 8.53
N TRP A 30 10.48 -1.12 7.75
CA TRP A 30 10.35 -1.14 6.30
C TRP A 30 8.99 -1.64 5.84
N PHE A 31 8.48 -2.75 6.39
CA PHE A 31 7.14 -3.22 6.03
C PHE A 31 6.05 -2.18 6.36
N LEU A 32 6.22 -1.46 7.47
CA LEU A 32 5.29 -0.41 7.86
C LEU A 32 5.36 0.81 6.92
N ILE A 33 6.56 1.21 6.47
CA ILE A 33 6.74 2.25 5.45
C ILE A 33 6.08 1.85 4.12
N TRP A 34 6.28 0.60 3.69
CA TRP A 34 5.64 0.07 2.49
C TRP A 34 4.11 0.09 2.60
N TRP A 35 3.57 -0.28 3.76
CA TRP A 35 2.13 -0.24 3.99
C TRP A 35 1.58 1.19 3.95
N PHE A 36 2.24 2.15 4.61
CA PHE A 36 1.85 3.55 4.54
C PHE A 36 1.96 4.13 3.14
N SER A 37 2.91 3.67 2.33
CA SER A 37 3.03 4.07 0.91
C SER A 37 1.81 3.60 0.10
N ILE A 38 1.32 2.38 0.34
CA ILE A 38 0.10 1.86 -0.29
C ILE A 38 -1.13 2.69 0.13
N ILE A 39 -1.26 3.00 1.42
CA ILE A 39 -2.34 3.85 1.93
C ILE A 39 -2.28 5.25 1.29
N LEU A 40 -1.10 5.87 1.26
CA LEU A 40 -0.92 7.19 0.67
C LEU A 40 -1.22 7.19 -0.84
N PHE A 41 -0.83 6.12 -1.54
CA PHE A 41 -1.20 5.90 -2.94
C PHE A 41 -2.72 5.86 -3.13
N HIS A 42 -3.46 5.10 -2.32
CA HIS A 42 -4.91 5.09 -2.36
C HIS A 42 -5.50 6.49 -2.12
N VAL A 43 -5.08 7.17 -1.06
CA VAL A 43 -5.56 8.53 -0.73
C VAL A 43 -5.34 9.49 -1.90
N PHE A 44 -4.15 9.46 -2.50
CA PHE A 44 -3.80 10.31 -3.63
C PHE A 44 -4.64 10.00 -4.87
N VAL A 45 -4.80 8.73 -5.23
CA VAL A 45 -5.61 8.32 -6.38
C VAL A 45 -7.08 8.66 -6.18
N PHE A 46 -7.64 8.41 -4.99
CA PHE A 46 -9.03 8.75 -4.70
C PHE A 46 -9.29 10.26 -4.74
N TYR A 47 -8.33 11.07 -4.26
CA TYR A 47 -8.39 12.53 -4.39
C TYR A 47 -8.44 12.96 -5.87
N LEU A 48 -7.56 12.42 -6.72
CA LEU A 48 -7.55 12.72 -8.15
C LEU A 48 -8.82 12.23 -8.88
N SER A 49 -9.34 11.08 -8.47
CA SER A 49 -10.50 10.44 -9.10
C SER A 49 -11.83 11.09 -8.70
N ALA A 50 -11.83 12.01 -7.73
CA ALA A 50 -13.01 12.77 -7.34
C ALA A 50 -13.61 13.56 -8.53
N ASN A 51 -12.77 13.98 -9.48
CA ASN A 51 -13.19 14.71 -10.67
C ASN A 51 -13.26 13.83 -11.93
N ASN A 52 -12.68 12.63 -11.94
CA ASN A 52 -12.61 11.78 -13.12
C ASN A 52 -12.87 10.31 -12.75
N ARG A 53 -14.04 9.79 -13.13
CA ARG A 53 -14.57 8.51 -12.64
C ARG A 53 -13.91 7.27 -13.24
N PHE A 54 -13.24 7.41 -14.38
CA PHE A 54 -12.57 6.32 -15.07
C PHE A 54 -11.13 6.72 -15.38
N SER A 55 -10.21 6.20 -14.57
CA SER A 55 -8.77 6.40 -14.74
C SER A 55 -8.05 5.10 -14.43
N PHE A 56 -7.05 4.77 -15.23
CA PHE A 56 -6.17 3.63 -14.98
C PHE A 56 -5.60 3.65 -13.55
N SER A 57 -5.30 4.84 -13.01
CA SER A 57 -4.82 4.99 -11.64
C SER A 57 -5.82 4.46 -10.60
N LEU A 58 -7.12 4.64 -10.82
CA LEU A 58 -8.18 4.15 -9.94
C LEU A 58 -8.26 2.62 -9.97
N GLU A 59 -8.16 2.01 -11.15
CA GLU A 59 -8.11 0.55 -11.30
C GLU A 59 -6.84 -0.03 -10.67
N LEU A 60 -5.69 0.66 -10.82
CA LEU A 60 -4.45 0.28 -10.16
C LEU A 60 -4.56 0.37 -8.64
N SER A 61 -5.24 1.40 -8.12
CA SER A 61 -5.58 1.53 -6.70
C SER A 61 -6.47 0.39 -6.24
N SER A 62 -7.50 0.01 -7.00
CA SER A 62 -8.35 -1.15 -6.71
C SER A 62 -7.54 -2.46 -6.63
N ALA A 63 -6.62 -2.69 -7.56
CA ALA A 63 -5.72 -3.85 -7.51
C ALA A 63 -4.79 -3.79 -6.28
N ALA A 64 -4.22 -2.62 -5.98
CA ALA A 64 -3.31 -2.42 -4.85
C ALA A 64 -3.97 -2.68 -3.48
N VAL A 65 -5.32 -2.69 -3.37
CA VAL A 65 -6.01 -3.07 -2.13
C VAL A 65 -5.55 -4.44 -1.63
N PHE A 66 -5.30 -5.37 -2.54
CA PHE A 66 -4.84 -6.72 -2.22
C PHE A 66 -3.42 -6.79 -1.64
N LEU A 67 -2.65 -5.69 -1.68
CA LEU A 67 -1.34 -5.61 -1.02
C LEU A 67 -1.46 -5.33 0.49
N ASN A 68 -2.56 -4.74 0.96
CA ASN A 68 -2.71 -4.37 2.38
C ASN A 68 -2.58 -5.60 3.31
N GLY A 69 -3.26 -6.69 2.97
CA GLY A 69 -3.21 -7.93 3.77
C GLY A 69 -1.80 -8.55 3.84
N PRO A 70 -1.16 -8.89 2.70
CA PRO A 70 0.17 -9.47 2.67
C PRO A 70 1.24 -8.59 3.33
N VAL A 71 1.19 -7.27 3.12
CA VAL A 71 2.17 -6.33 3.72
C VAL A 71 1.97 -6.21 5.24
N LEU A 72 0.72 -6.10 5.72
CA LEU A 72 0.44 -6.07 7.16
C LEU A 72 0.79 -7.40 7.83
N TRP A 73 0.59 -8.52 7.12
CA TRP A 73 1.02 -9.84 7.58
C TRP A 73 2.55 -9.92 7.69
N LEU A 74 3.30 -9.38 6.73
CA LEU A 74 4.77 -9.30 6.82
C LEU A 74 5.23 -8.45 8.00
N TYR A 75 4.60 -7.29 8.22
CA TYR A 75 4.84 -6.42 9.36
C TYR A 75 4.64 -7.16 10.69
N THR A 76 3.44 -7.69 10.92
CA THR A 76 3.11 -8.41 12.17
C THR A 76 4.03 -9.61 12.37
N ARG A 77 4.31 -10.38 11.32
CA ARG A 77 5.23 -11.52 11.45
C ARG A 77 6.63 -11.09 11.82
N SER A 78 7.15 -10.03 11.21
CA SER A 78 8.50 -9.53 11.51
C SER A 78 8.68 -8.98 12.92
N LEU A 79 7.58 -8.64 13.61
CA LEU A 79 7.60 -8.30 15.04
C LEU A 79 7.74 -9.54 15.94
N PHE A 80 7.13 -10.67 15.55
CA PHE A 80 7.00 -11.83 16.43
C PHE A 80 7.89 -13.03 16.06
N ASP A 81 8.33 -13.18 14.80
CA ASP A 81 9.04 -14.38 14.35
C ASP A 81 9.95 -14.12 13.13
N LYS A 82 11.10 -14.80 13.07
CA LYS A 82 12.16 -14.54 12.08
C LYS A 82 12.12 -15.43 10.83
N ARG A 83 11.28 -16.48 10.77
CA ARG A 83 11.29 -17.44 9.65
C ARG A 83 10.29 -17.10 8.54
N VAL A 84 10.80 -16.61 7.41
CA VAL A 84 10.04 -16.44 6.15
C VAL A 84 10.14 -17.73 5.34
N SER A 85 9.00 -18.25 4.86
CA SER A 85 8.94 -19.42 3.97
C SER A 85 8.37 -19.02 2.61
N TRP A 86 8.80 -19.69 1.55
CA TRP A 86 8.43 -19.35 0.18
C TRP A 86 6.94 -19.56 -0.15
N LYS A 87 6.22 -20.39 0.62
CA LYS A 87 4.77 -20.61 0.47
C LYS A 87 3.93 -19.34 0.71
N LYS A 88 4.55 -18.28 1.24
CA LYS A 88 3.91 -17.00 1.59
C LYS A 88 3.77 -16.05 0.40
N VAL A 89 4.46 -16.30 -0.71
CA VAL A 89 4.32 -15.51 -1.96
C VAL A 89 2.92 -15.66 -2.56
N VAL A 90 2.21 -16.76 -2.25
CA VAL A 90 0.83 -16.99 -2.70
C VAL A 90 -0.14 -15.93 -2.19
N HIS A 91 0.14 -15.27 -1.07
CA HIS A 91 -0.71 -14.17 -0.58
C HIS A 91 -0.68 -12.94 -1.49
N PHE A 92 0.34 -12.79 -2.35
CA PHE A 92 0.41 -11.74 -3.36
C PHE A 92 -0.31 -12.11 -4.66
N LEU A 93 -0.77 -13.36 -4.80
CA LEU A 93 -1.44 -13.83 -6.01
C LEU A 93 -2.69 -13.00 -6.38
N PRO A 94 -3.58 -12.59 -5.44
CA PRO A 94 -4.72 -11.76 -5.78
C PRO A 94 -4.31 -10.41 -6.39
N PHE A 95 -3.22 -9.80 -5.90
CA PHE A 95 -2.67 -8.58 -6.48
C PHE A 95 -2.17 -8.81 -7.90
N VAL A 96 -1.37 -9.87 -8.13
CA VAL A 96 -0.80 -10.18 -9.46
C VAL A 96 -1.90 -10.47 -10.49
N ILE A 97 -2.94 -11.23 -10.09
CA ILE A 97 -4.08 -11.53 -10.96
C ILE A 97 -4.81 -10.23 -11.35
N ASN A 98 -5.14 -9.38 -10.39
CA ASN A 98 -5.82 -8.11 -10.68
C ASN A 98 -4.94 -7.19 -11.53
N LEU A 99 -3.63 -7.16 -11.27
CA LEU A 99 -2.69 -6.38 -12.07
C LEU A 99 -2.64 -6.86 -13.53
N ALA A 100 -2.68 -8.18 -13.76
CA ALA A 100 -2.75 -8.75 -15.10
C ALA A 100 -4.09 -8.44 -15.82
N ILE A 101 -5.20 -8.38 -15.09
CA ILE A 101 -6.51 -8.01 -15.64
C ILE A 101 -6.54 -6.54 -16.06
N ILE A 102 -5.93 -5.65 -15.28
CA ILE A 102 -5.94 -4.20 -15.58
C ILE A 102 -4.87 -3.78 -16.60
N ALA A 103 -3.79 -4.56 -16.76
CA ALA A 103 -2.66 -4.22 -17.62
C ALA A 103 -3.03 -3.85 -19.07
N PRO A 104 -4.00 -4.51 -19.73
CA PRO A 104 -4.43 -4.13 -21.08
C PRO A 104 -5.05 -2.73 -21.18
N TYR A 105 -5.59 -2.20 -20.08
CA TYR A 105 -6.21 -0.87 -20.02
C TYR A 105 -5.19 0.26 -19.76
N ALA A 106 -3.90 -0.08 -19.64
CA ALA A 106 -2.80 0.88 -19.46
C ALA A 106 -2.24 1.42 -20.79
N LEU A 107 -2.49 0.70 -21.90
CA LEU A 107 -2.05 1.01 -23.27
C LEU A 107 -3.15 1.76 -24.03
#